data_AF-Q1ZQ24-F1
#
_entry.id   AF-Q1ZQ24-F1
#
_cell.length_a   1.000
_cell.length_b   1.000
_cell.length_c   1.000
_cell.angle_alpha   90.00
_cell.angle_beta   90.00
_cell.angle_gamma   90.00
#
_symmetry.space_group_name_H-M   'P 1'
#
loop_
_entity.id
_entity.type
_entity.pdbx_description
1 polymer ?
#
loop_
_entity_poly.entity_id
_entity_poly.type
_entity_poly.pdbx_seq_one_letter_code
_entity_poly.pdbx_strand_id
1 'polypeptide(L)' 'MNKAQYHRSDYLYEQHLIHPTLQGKRRSTINAYSRELRRITH' A
#
# COMPACT_ATOMS: atom_id res chain seq x y z
N MET A 1 -18.37 3.89 -3.14
CA MET A 1 -17.53 3.97 -1.91
C MET A 1 -17.81 5.28 -1.21
N ASN A 2 -18.09 5.24 0.10
CA ASN A 2 -18.24 6.44 0.90
C ASN A 2 -16.84 7.08 1.12
N LYS A 3 -16.69 8.40 1.09
CA LYS A 3 -15.38 9.09 1.22
C LYS A 3 -14.59 8.62 2.45
N ALA A 4 -15.28 8.34 3.55
CA ALA A 4 -14.67 7.82 4.78
C ALA A 4 -14.01 6.43 4.60
N GLN A 5 -14.56 5.57 3.75
CA GLN A 5 -13.98 4.25 3.45
C GLN A 5 -12.71 4.40 2.60
N TYR A 6 -12.69 5.36 1.68
CA TYR A 6 -11.54 5.66 0.83
C TYR A 6 -10.35 6.20 1.65
N HIS A 7 -10.62 7.12 2.59
CA HIS A 7 -9.59 7.62 3.51
C HIS A 7 -9.02 6.51 4.40
N ARG A 8 -9.87 5.57 4.84
CA ARG A 8 -9.43 4.43 5.65
C ARG A 8 -8.58 3.45 4.84
N SER A 9 -8.94 3.18 3.57
CA SER A 9 -8.12 2.33 2.71
C SER A 9 -6.78 2.96 2.37
N ASP A 10 -6.73 4.26 2.07
CA ASP A 10 -5.47 4.97 1.79
C ASP A 10 -4.57 5.00 3.03
N TYR A 11 -5.13 5.24 4.22
CA TYR A 11 -4.35 5.21 5.47
C TYR A 11 -3.71 3.83 5.73
N LEU A 12 -4.48 2.76 5.53
CA LEU A 12 -3.98 1.38 5.69
C LEU A 12 -2.96 1.01 4.61
N TYR A 13 -3.13 1.52 3.40
CA TYR A 13 -2.18 1.36 2.30
C TYR A 13 -0.83 2.00 2.63
N GLU A 14 -0.81 3.25 3.09
CA GLU A 14 0.42 3.95 3.48
C GLU A 14 1.14 3.21 4.63
N GLN A 15 0.40 2.71 5.62
CA GLN A 15 0.98 1.89 6.69
C GLN A 15 1.63 0.59 6.17
N HIS A 16 1.04 -0.06 5.17
CA HIS A 16 1.59 -1.29 4.59
C HIS A 16 2.90 -1.08 3.83
N LEU A 17 3.15 0.13 3.31
CA LEU A 17 4.40 0.44 2.59
C LEU A 17 5.59 0.70 3.52
N ILE A 18 5.35 0.89 4.82
CA ILE A 18 6.40 1.14 5.81
C ILE A 18 7.29 -0.11 5.98
N HIS A 19 6.72 -1.30 6.09
CA HIS A 19 7.51 -2.52 6.35
C HIS A 19 8.49 -2.88 5.22
N PRO A 20 8.11 -2.87 3.92
CA PRO A 20 9.05 -3.11 2.82
C PRO A 20 10.15 -2.06 2.75
N THR A 21 9.82 -0.80 3.08
CA THR A 21 10.75 0.33 3.08
C THR A 21 11.79 0.19 4.19
N LEU A 22 11.36 -0.15 5.42
CA LEU A 22 12.23 -0.39 6.57
C LEU A 22 13.11 -1.65 6.39
N GLN A 23 12.63 -2.64 5.63
CA GLN A 23 13.41 -3.84 5.28
C GLN A 23 14.49 -3.59 4.21
N GLY A 24 14.62 -2.35 3.70
CA GLY A 24 15.60 -2.02 2.66
C GLY A 24 15.37 -2.74 1.33
N LYS A 25 14.11 -3.13 1.04
CA LYS A 25 13.77 -3.75 -0.24
C LYS A 25 14.07 -2.78 -1.39
N ARG A 26 14.46 -3.32 -2.55
CA ARG A 26 14.65 -2.51 -3.76
C ARG A 26 13.35 -1.78 -4.09
N ARG A 27 13.45 -0.52 -4.54
CA ARG A 27 12.30 0.32 -4.93
C ARG A 27 11.39 -0.36 -5.96
N SER A 28 11.95 -1.16 -6.88
CA SER A 28 11.17 -1.96 -7.84
C SER A 28 10.27 -2.99 -7.16
N THR A 29 10.75 -3.64 -6.10
CA THR A 29 9.97 -4.60 -5.31
C THR A 29 8.88 -3.91 -4.51
N ILE A 30 9.17 -2.74 -3.92
CA ILE A 30 8.17 -1.94 -3.22
C ILE A 30 7.06 -1.52 -4.19
N ASN A 31 7.41 -1.00 -5.37
CA ASN A 31 6.44 -0.60 -6.40
C ASN A 31 5.58 -1.78 -6.90
N ALA A 32 6.17 -2.95 -7.09
CA ALA A 32 5.43 -4.15 -7.49
C ALA A 32 4.47 -4.61 -6.38
N TYR A 33 4.93 -4.62 -5.12
CA TYR A 33 4.11 -4.94 -3.96
C TYR A 33 2.94 -3.94 -3.78
N SER A 34 3.20 -2.64 -3.94
CA SER A 34 2.18 -1.59 -3.90
C SER A 34 1.08 -1.80 -4.95
N ARG A 35 1.44 -2.19 -6.18
CA ARG A 35 0.47 -2.47 -7.25
C ARG A 35 -0.41 -3.67 -6.90
N GLU A 36 0.19 -4.73 -6.37
CA GLU A 36 -0.56 -5.94 -6.07
C GLU A 36 -1.49 -5.77 -4.88
N LEU A 37 -1.07 -4.99 -3.87
CA LEU A 37 -1.95 -4.58 -2.77
C LEU A 37 -3.14 -3.75 -3.26
N ARG A 38 -2.92 -2.79 -4.17
CA ARG A 38 -4.02 -2.01 -4.77
C ARG A 38 -4.99 -2.91 -5.54
N ARG A 39 -4.49 -3.94 -6.23
CA ARG A 39 -5.34 -4.87 -6.99
C ARG A 39 -6.25 -5.73 -6.10
N ILE A 40 -5.79 -6.11 -4.92
CA ILE A 40 -6.56 -6.94 -3.96
C ILE A 40 -7.56 -6.09 -3.18
N THR A 41 -7.24 -4.80 -2.96
CA THR A 41 -8.06 -3.88 -2.16
C THR A 41 -9.21 -3.25 -2.97
N HIS A 42 -9.18 -3.36 -4.31
CA HIS A 42 -10.07 -2.68 -5.24
C HIS A 42 -11.06 -3.62 -5.92
#